data_AF-A0A7X4CKZ1-F1
#
_entry.id   AF-A0A7X4CKZ1-F1
#
_cell.length_a   1.000
_cell.length_b   1.000
_cell.length_c   1.000
_cell.angle_alpha   90.00
_cell.angle_beta   90.00
_cell.angle_gamma   90.00
#
_symmetry.space_group_name_H-M   'P 1'
#
loop_
_entity.id
_entity.type
_entity.pdbx_description
1 polymer ?
#
loop_
_entity_poly.entity_id
_entity_poly.type
_entity_poly.pdbx_seq_one_letter_code
_entity_poly.pdbx_strand_id
1 'polypeptide(L)'
;MGEKPYKRGITPRARIFDWLAGRFISVGGIGIIAAVMGIFFFVLSEAWPLFRSPEVTAEKTHQVVGPFAIGLDPYYQTAYAVGPQGVDLLRLDNGQVIRRERPAELTGRKVTAAQRRPNDELALGTDDGH
;
A
#
# COMPACT_ATOMS: atom_id res chain seq x y z
N MET A 1 64.33 -2.47 51.56
CA MET A 1 62.97 -2.36 50.96
C MET A 1 62.92 -1.04 50.20
N GLY A 2 62.94 -1.06 48.87
CA GLY A 2 62.83 0.15 48.06
C GLY A 2 61.77 -0.08 47.00
N GLU A 3 60.54 0.36 47.27
CA GLU A 3 59.45 0.31 46.30
C GLU A 3 59.74 1.31 45.17
N LYS A 4 59.89 0.80 43.95
CA LYS A 4 60.01 1.65 42.77
C LYS A 4 58.63 2.26 42.47
N PRO A 5 58.51 3.59 42.35
CA PRO A 5 57.23 4.22 42.04
C PRO A 5 56.80 3.80 40.63
N TYR A 6 55.63 3.16 40.52
CA TYR A 6 55.01 2.84 39.25
C TYR A 6 54.61 4.16 38.55
N LYS A 7 55.47 4.67 37.66
CA LYS A 7 55.13 5.78 36.78
C LYS A 7 54.13 5.27 35.75
N ARG A 8 52.85 5.50 36.02
CA ARG A 8 51.75 5.29 35.06
C ARG A 8 51.83 6.34 33.95
N GLY A 9 52.83 6.22 33.09
CA GLY A 9 52.92 6.98 31.85
C GLY A 9 51.97 6.34 30.85
N ILE A 10 50.90 7.05 30.48
CA ILE A 10 50.05 6.67 29.34
C ILE A 10 51.00 6.59 28.14
N THR A 11 51.15 5.40 27.55
CA THR A 11 52.02 5.24 26.39
C THR A 11 51.51 6.14 25.26
N PRO A 12 52.39 6.76 24.44
CA PRO A 12 51.98 7.66 23.37
C PRO A 12 50.96 7.02 22.42
N ARG A 13 51.08 5.70 22.23
CA ARG A 13 50.14 4.87 21.47
C ARG A 13 48.74 4.87 22.09
N ALA A 14 48.62 4.65 23.39
CA ALA A 14 47.32 4.65 24.08
C ALA A 14 46.60 6.00 23.96
N ARG A 15 47.35 7.12 24.00
CA ARG A 15 46.78 8.46 23.82
C ARG A 15 46.21 8.69 22.41
N ILE A 16 46.86 8.15 21.38
CA ILE A 16 46.37 8.25 19.99
C ILE A 16 45.10 7.42 19.82
N PHE A 17 45.06 6.20 20.35
CA PHE A 17 43.86 5.35 20.29
C PHE A 17 42.67 5.96 21.03
N ASP A 18 42.90 6.56 22.20
CA ASP A 18 41.87 7.22 22.98
C ASP A 18 41.24 8.42 22.24
N TRP A 19 42.09 9.25 21.63
CA TRP A 19 41.63 10.36 20.79
C TRP A 19 40.84 9.88 19.56
N LEU A 20 41.32 8.83 18.90
CA LEU A 20 40.66 8.25 17.73
C LEU A 20 39.30 7.63 18.10
N ALA A 21 39.24 6.91 19.23
CA ALA A 21 38.01 6.34 19.76
C ALA A 21 36.96 7.43 20.08
N GLY A 22 37.37 8.52 20.75
CA GLY A 22 36.50 9.66 21.01
C GLY A 22 35.94 10.28 19.72
N ARG A 23 36.76 10.38 18.68
CA ARG A 23 36.31 10.90 17.38
C ARG A 23 35.33 9.95 16.68
N PHE A 24 35.59 8.65 16.69
CA PHE A 24 34.70 7.65 16.11
C PHE A 24 33.34 7.59 16.83
N ILE A 25 33.33 7.66 18.16
CA ILE A 25 32.08 7.68 18.95
C ILE A 25 31.25 8.92 18.61
N SER A 26 31.90 10.10 18.54
CA SER A 26 31.21 11.35 18.19
C SER A 26 30.64 11.31 16.76
N VAL A 27 31.42 10.84 15.78
CA VAL A 27 30.97 10.72 14.39
C VAL A 27 29.85 9.67 14.26
N GLY A 28 29.98 8.53 14.94
CA GLY A 28 28.96 7.48 14.95
C GLY A 28 27.65 7.96 15.57
N GLY A 29 27.71 8.66 16.71
CA GLY A 29 26.55 9.26 17.35
C GLY A 29 25.84 10.28 16.45
N ILE A 30 26.60 11.19 15.83
CA ILE A 30 26.05 12.14 14.85
C ILE A 30 25.42 11.40 13.66
N GLY A 31 26.04 10.32 13.19
CA GLY A 31 25.53 9.48 12.11
C GLY A 31 24.20 8.81 12.44
N ILE A 32 24.07 8.26 13.66
CA ILE A 32 22.81 7.67 14.13
C ILE A 32 21.72 8.73 14.22
N ILE A 33 22.03 9.90 14.80
CA ILE A 33 21.06 11.01 14.89
C ILE A 33 20.62 11.43 13.48
N ALA A 34 21.56 11.60 12.54
CA ALA A 34 21.24 11.94 11.17
C ALA A 34 20.37 10.88 10.48
N ALA A 35 20.65 9.59 10.71
CA ALA A 35 19.85 8.49 10.16
C ALA A 35 18.42 8.48 10.72
N VAL A 36 18.26 8.62 12.04
CA VAL A 36 16.94 8.68 12.69
C VAL A 36 16.16 9.90 12.21
N MET A 37 16.78 11.07 12.13
CA MET A 37 16.16 12.28 11.58
C MET A 37 15.76 12.09 10.12
N GLY A 38 16.61 11.45 9.30
CA GLY A 38 16.31 11.15 7.91
C GLY A 38 15.09 10.25 7.75
N ILE A 39 15.03 9.14 8.50
CA ILE A 39 13.87 8.23 8.49
C ILE A 39 12.62 8.95 9.00
N PHE A 40 12.75 9.76 10.06
CA PHE A 40 11.64 10.55 10.58
C PHE A 40 11.05 11.48 9.52
N PHE A 41 11.89 12.25 8.82
CA PHE A 41 11.42 13.15 7.76
C PHE A 41 10.83 12.38 6.58
N PHE A 42 11.41 11.23 6.22
CA PHE A 42 10.87 10.35 5.18
C PHE A 42 9.46 9.87 5.54
N VAL A 43 9.29 9.28 6.73
CA VAL A 43 7.98 8.83 7.21
C VAL A 43 6.99 9.99 7.30
N LEU A 44 7.43 11.15 7.80
CA LEU A 44 6.58 12.33 7.87
C LEU A 44 6.15 12.81 6.48
N SER A 45 7.02 12.76 5.48
CA SER A 45 6.68 13.16 4.11
C SER A 45 5.68 12.23 3.44
N GLU A 46 5.74 10.93 3.73
CA GLU A 46 4.79 9.93 3.20
C GLU A 46 3.46 9.94 3.97
N ALA A 47 3.49 10.22 5.28
CA ALA A 47 2.30 10.30 6.11
C ALA A 47 1.54 11.63 5.95
N TRP A 48 2.24 12.73 5.66
CA TRP A 48 1.62 14.06 5.55
C TRP A 48 0.48 14.15 4.51
N PRO A 49 0.60 13.56 3.30
CA PRO A 49 -0.49 13.49 2.34
C PRO A 49 -1.77 12.84 2.87
N LEU A 50 -1.68 11.88 3.81
CA LEU A 50 -2.84 11.18 4.37
C LEU A 50 -3.74 12.11 5.22
N PHE A 51 -3.21 13.22 5.71
CA PHE A 51 -3.99 14.24 6.44
C PHE A 51 -4.64 15.27 5.52
N ARG A 52 -4.34 15.24 4.22
CA ARG A 52 -5.00 16.09 3.23
C ARG A 52 -6.29 15.43 2.78
N SER A 53 -7.27 16.25 2.42
CA SER A 53 -8.53 15.75 1.85
C SER A 53 -8.23 14.93 0.59
N PRO A 54 -8.87 13.76 0.42
CA PRO A 54 -8.73 12.98 -0.81
C PRO A 54 -9.31 13.77 -1.98
N GLU A 55 -8.48 14.04 -2.98
CA GLU A 55 -8.91 14.67 -4.23
C GLU A 55 -9.12 13.56 -5.28
N VAL A 56 -10.36 13.40 -5.73
CA VAL A 56 -10.71 12.37 -6.71
C VAL A 56 -10.91 13.04 -8.06
N THR A 57 -9.96 12.84 -8.96
CA THR A 57 -10.07 13.28 -10.35
C THR A 57 -10.39 12.06 -11.21
N ALA A 58 -11.47 12.14 -12.00
CA ALA A 58 -11.80 11.08 -12.93
C ALA A 58 -10.76 11.05 -14.06
N GLU A 59 -9.89 10.03 -14.06
CA GLU A 59 -8.89 9.85 -15.11
C GLU A 59 -9.54 9.28 -16.39
N LYS A 60 -10.42 8.29 -16.23
CA LYS A 60 -11.13 7.61 -17.32
C LYS A 60 -12.55 7.28 -16.91
N THR A 61 -13.49 7.49 -17.84
CA THR A 61 -14.89 7.13 -17.66
C THR A 61 -15.27 6.09 -18.69
N HIS A 62 -15.67 4.91 -18.21
CA HIS A 62 -16.15 3.82 -19.07
C HIS A 62 -17.66 3.72 -18.94
N GLN A 63 -18.38 3.71 -20.07
CA GLN A 63 -19.82 3.52 -20.04
C GLN A 63 -20.16 2.04 -19.89
N VAL A 64 -20.93 1.73 -18.86
CA VAL A 64 -21.52 0.41 -18.65
C VAL A 64 -23.03 0.57 -18.66
N VAL A 65 -23.73 -0.30 -19.38
CA VAL A 65 -25.19 -0.24 -19.51
C VAL A 65 -25.85 -0.91 -18.31
N GLY A 66 -26.57 -0.12 -17.51
CA GLY A 66 -27.39 -0.59 -16.40
C GLY A 66 -26.66 -1.39 -15.31
N PRO A 67 -25.53 -0.90 -14.76
CA PRO A 67 -24.84 -1.62 -13.71
C PRO A 67 -25.62 -1.54 -12.39
N PHE A 68 -26.10 -2.68 -11.91
CA PHE A 68 -26.71 -2.80 -10.58
C PHE A 68 -25.65 -2.80 -9.47
N ALA A 69 -24.45 -3.30 -9.77
CA ALA A 69 -23.29 -3.26 -8.89
C ALA A 69 -22.00 -3.19 -9.71
N ILE A 70 -20.98 -2.53 -9.15
CA ILE A 70 -19.62 -2.48 -9.71
C ILE A 70 -18.61 -2.84 -8.63
N GLY A 71 -17.49 -3.44 -9.04
CA GLY A 71 -16.36 -3.70 -8.16
C GLY A 71 -15.05 -3.75 -8.94
N LEU A 72 -13.96 -3.72 -8.18
CA LEU A 72 -12.60 -3.70 -8.69
C LEU A 72 -11.88 -4.93 -8.14
N ASP A 73 -11.01 -5.51 -8.96
CA ASP A 73 -10.08 -6.54 -8.50
C ASP A 73 -9.03 -5.90 -7.54
N PRO A 74 -8.52 -6.67 -6.55
CA PRO A 74 -7.46 -6.24 -5.64
C PRO A 74 -6.24 -5.55 -6.29
N TYR A 75 -5.91 -5.89 -7.52
CA TYR A 75 -4.77 -5.29 -8.25
C TYR A 75 -5.15 -4.06 -9.10
N TYR A 76 -6.40 -3.60 -9.06
CA TYR A 76 -6.90 -2.46 -9.84
C TYR A 76 -6.63 -2.56 -11.34
N GLN A 77 -6.61 -3.78 -11.90
CA GLN A 77 -6.41 -3.99 -13.35
C GLN A 77 -7.73 -4.24 -14.08
N THR A 78 -8.65 -4.90 -13.37
CA THR A 78 -9.95 -5.32 -13.92
C THR A 78 -11.07 -4.79 -13.03
N ALA A 79 -12.15 -4.36 -13.66
CA ALA A 79 -13.43 -4.11 -13.00
C ALA A 79 -14.41 -5.21 -13.37
N TYR A 80 -15.33 -5.50 -12.47
CA TYR A 80 -16.54 -6.24 -12.82
C TYR A 80 -17.75 -5.31 -12.69
N ALA A 81 -18.71 -5.47 -13.60
CA ALA A 81 -19.97 -4.76 -13.57
C ALA A 81 -21.12 -5.74 -13.76
N VAL A 82 -22.10 -5.67 -12.86
CA VAL A 82 -23.29 -6.54 -12.91
C VAL A 82 -24.38 -5.85 -13.70
N GLY A 83 -24.73 -6.39 -14.87
CA GLY A 83 -25.82 -5.92 -15.70
C GLY A 83 -27.01 -6.89 -15.74
N PRO A 84 -28.05 -6.58 -16.53
CA PRO A 84 -29.28 -7.37 -16.59
C PRO A 84 -29.13 -8.83 -17.01
N GLN A 85 -28.01 -9.18 -17.64
CA GLN A 85 -27.77 -10.54 -18.12
C GLN A 85 -26.75 -11.31 -17.29
N GLY A 86 -26.06 -10.67 -16.35
CA GLY A 86 -24.99 -11.29 -15.57
C GLY A 86 -23.84 -10.32 -15.33
N VAL A 87 -22.62 -10.84 -15.25
CA VAL A 87 -21.43 -10.06 -14.85
C VAL A 87 -20.50 -9.85 -16.04
N ASP A 88 -20.11 -8.61 -16.30
CA ASP A 88 -19.12 -8.26 -17.31
C ASP A 88 -17.80 -7.90 -16.63
N LEU A 89 -16.71 -8.50 -17.09
CA LEU A 89 -15.34 -8.20 -16.67
C LEU A 89 -14.71 -7.25 -17.68
N LEU A 90 -14.26 -6.09 -17.24
CA LEU A 90 -13.72 -5.01 -18.05
C LEU A 90 -12.28 -4.71 -17.64
N ARG A 91 -11.37 -4.48 -18.59
CA ARG A 91 -10.06 -3.90 -18.26
C ARG A 91 -10.23 -2.42 -17.94
N LEU A 92 -9.58 -1.96 -16.87
CA LEU A 92 -9.66 -0.56 -16.46
C LEU A 92 -8.84 0.37 -17.37
N ASP A 93 -7.80 -0.16 -18.03
CA ASP A 93 -6.91 0.64 -18.88
C ASP A 93 -7.60 1.16 -20.15
N ASN A 94 -8.42 0.33 -20.79
CA ASN A 94 -9.06 0.62 -22.08
C ASN A 94 -10.59 0.44 -22.10
N GLY A 95 -11.20 -0.04 -21.00
CA GLY A 95 -12.64 -0.27 -20.90
C GLY A 95 -13.14 -1.51 -21.66
N GLN A 96 -12.23 -2.30 -22.23
CA GLN A 96 -12.59 -3.45 -23.04
C GLN A 96 -13.16 -4.57 -22.16
N VAL A 97 -14.30 -5.13 -22.58
CA VAL A 97 -14.87 -6.33 -21.95
C VAL A 97 -13.97 -7.52 -22.26
N ILE A 98 -13.30 -8.04 -21.23
CA ILE A 98 -12.45 -9.23 -21.28
C ILE A 98 -13.32 -10.47 -21.40
N ARG A 99 -14.38 -10.53 -20.58
CA ARG A 99 -15.22 -11.71 -20.43
C ARG A 99 -16.62 -11.32 -19.98
N ARG A 100 -17.61 -12.05 -20.46
CA ARG A 100 -18.99 -11.95 -20.01
C ARG A 100 -19.35 -13.25 -19.31
N GLU A 101 -19.50 -13.19 -17.99
CA GLU A 101 -19.92 -14.32 -17.19
C GLU A 101 -21.45 -14.36 -17.16
N ARG A 102 -21.99 -15.51 -17.58
CA ARG A 102 -23.43 -15.76 -17.66
C ARG A 102 -23.70 -17.10 -16.98
N PRO A 103 -23.87 -17.11 -15.64
CA PRO A 103 -24.22 -18.31 -14.88
C PRO A 103 -25.45 -19.02 -15.47
N ALA A 104 -25.44 -20.34 -15.49
CA ALA A 104 -26.53 -21.14 -16.06
C ALA A 104 -27.85 -20.88 -15.33
N GLU A 105 -27.78 -20.56 -14.03
CA GLU A 105 -28.89 -20.21 -13.15
C GLU A 105 -29.64 -18.94 -13.58
N LEU A 106 -28.98 -18.07 -14.36
CA LEU A 106 -29.57 -16.85 -14.93
C LEU A 106 -30.13 -17.06 -16.35
N THR A 107 -30.05 -18.27 -16.90
CA THR A 107 -30.54 -18.52 -18.27
C THR A 107 -32.04 -18.25 -18.36
N GLY A 108 -32.45 -17.29 -19.20
CA GLY A 108 -33.84 -16.89 -19.37
C GLY A 108 -34.38 -15.95 -18.29
N ARG A 109 -33.56 -15.55 -17.31
CA ARG A 109 -33.88 -14.61 -16.25
C ARG A 109 -33.14 -13.30 -16.45
N LYS A 110 -33.66 -12.22 -15.89
CA LYS A 110 -32.97 -10.92 -15.87
C LYS A 110 -32.60 -10.55 -14.45
N VAL A 111 -31.36 -10.11 -14.28
CA VAL A 111 -30.93 -9.47 -13.04
C VAL A 111 -31.64 -8.12 -12.94
N THR A 112 -32.24 -7.85 -11.78
CA THR A 112 -32.94 -6.60 -11.44
C THR A 112 -32.30 -5.89 -10.25
N ALA A 113 -31.53 -6.62 -9.43
CA ALA A 113 -30.79 -6.07 -8.30
C ALA A 113 -29.47 -6.81 -8.13
N ALA A 114 -28.47 -6.15 -7.55
CA ALA A 114 -27.20 -6.78 -7.19
C ALA A 114 -26.62 -6.13 -5.94
N GLN A 115 -26.00 -6.94 -5.08
CA GLN A 115 -25.29 -6.47 -3.90
C GLN A 115 -23.95 -7.19 -3.78
N ARG A 116 -22.88 -6.40 -3.58
CA ARG A 116 -21.56 -6.94 -3.23
C ARG A 116 -21.51 -7.24 -1.74
N ARG A 117 -21.03 -8.43 -1.38
CA ARG A 117 -20.69 -8.85 -0.02
C ARG A 117 -19.17 -8.82 0.19
N PRO A 118 -18.68 -8.90 1.44
CA PRO A 118 -17.26 -9.12 1.72
C PRO A 118 -16.72 -10.33 0.95
N ASN A 119 -15.42 -10.35 0.65
CA ASN A 119 -14.73 -11.39 -0.12
C ASN A 119 -15.17 -11.53 -1.59
N ASP A 120 -15.67 -10.44 -2.21
CA ASP A 120 -16.09 -10.41 -3.62
C ASP A 120 -17.22 -11.39 -3.99
N GLU A 121 -18.01 -11.81 -2.99
CA GLU A 121 -19.26 -12.50 -3.24
C GLU A 121 -20.32 -11.53 -3.77
N LEU A 122 -21.07 -11.98 -4.77
CA LEU A 122 -22.17 -11.21 -5.37
C LEU A 122 -23.49 -11.90 -5.10
N ALA A 123 -24.40 -11.18 -4.46
CA ALA A 123 -25.82 -11.56 -4.39
C ALA A 123 -26.55 -10.87 -5.54
N LEU A 124 -27.30 -11.65 -6.32
CA LEU A 124 -28.08 -11.16 -7.46
C LEU A 124 -29.55 -11.40 -7.18
N GLY A 125 -30.39 -10.40 -7.45
CA GLY A 125 -31.84 -10.53 -7.47
C GLY A 125 -32.34 -10.57 -8.91
N THR A 126 -33.25 -11.48 -9.22
CA THR A 126 -33.82 -11.68 -10.56
C THR A 126 -35.26 -11.15 -10.67
N ASP A 127 -35.77 -11.04 -11.90
CA ASP A 127 -37.15 -10.64 -12.19
C ASP A 127 -38.21 -11.65 -11.77
N ASP A 128 -37.84 -12.92 -11.58
CA ASP A 128 -38.72 -13.98 -11.05
C ASP A 128 -38.64 -14.14 -9.51
N GLY A 129 -37.92 -13.25 -8.82
CA GLY A 129 -37.90 -13.17 -7.34
C GLY A 129 -36.89 -14.09 -6.66
N HIS A 130 -35.87 -14.56 -7.38
CA HIS A 130 -34.73 -15.31 -6.83
C HIS A 130 -33.53 -14.44 -6.53
#